data_AF-A0A4Y2J1H4-F1
#
_entry.id   AF-A0A4Y2J1H4-F1
#
_cell.length_a   1.000
_cell.length_b   1.000
_cell.length_c   1.000
_cell.angle_alpha   90.00
_cell.angle_beta   90.00
_cell.angle_gamma   90.00
#
_symmetry.space_group_name_H-M   'P 1'
#
loop_
_entity.id
_entity.type
_entity.pdbx_description
1 polymer ?
#
loop_
_entity_poly.entity_id
_entity_poly.type
_entity_poly.pdbx_seq_one_letter_code
_entity_poly.pdbx_strand_id
1 'polypeptide(L)'
;MQHLLQSTSEELSTATEILLRKQGKIDSAAIIKELSAASPNRDNGLSTRQYHRIREQAENLNNKFYPPYHKVKDSKQLYYPHGTSVTETSAEMTVQTLVDHTVSRICHIEFVIEKIRLSTNATFEVIMKWGCDGYEQNRCKQKFLRKFSVTKAFSAFV
;
A
#
# COMPACT_ATOMS: atom_id res chain seq x y z
N MET A 1 -17.58 -20.93 0.08
CA MET A 1 -17.40 -20.26 -1.23
C MET A 1 -16.00 -19.65 -1.42
N GLN A 2 -15.27 -19.21 -0.39
CA GLN A 2 -13.88 -18.70 -0.53
C GLN A 2 -12.88 -19.75 -1.06
N HIS A 3 -13.00 -21.02 -0.67
CA HIS A 3 -12.05 -22.07 -1.05
C HIS A 3 -12.02 -22.41 -2.56
N LEU A 4 -13.14 -22.18 -3.28
CA LEU A 4 -13.22 -22.39 -4.74
C LEU A 4 -12.63 -21.22 -5.55
N LEU A 5 -12.65 -20.02 -4.98
CA LEU A 5 -12.09 -18.81 -5.61
C LEU A 5 -10.56 -18.79 -5.51
N GLN A 6 -10.01 -19.36 -4.43
CA GLN A 6 -8.57 -19.48 -4.25
C GLN A 6 -7.94 -20.45 -5.27
N SER A 7 -8.56 -21.63 -5.46
CA SER A 7 -8.01 -22.66 -6.36
C SER A 7 -8.04 -22.24 -7.83
N THR A 8 -9.08 -21.53 -8.25
CA THR A 8 -9.21 -21.01 -9.63
C THR A 8 -8.25 -19.85 -9.91
N SER A 9 -7.88 -19.06 -8.90
CA SER A 9 -6.92 -17.96 -9.02
C SER A 9 -5.47 -18.46 -9.20
N GLU A 10 -5.09 -19.53 -8.53
CA GLU A 10 -3.74 -20.10 -8.62
C GLU A 10 -3.48 -20.72 -10.00
N GLU A 11 -4.44 -21.49 -10.52
CA GLU A 11 -4.34 -22.14 -11.84
C GLU A 11 -4.20 -21.12 -12.98
N LEU A 12 -4.94 -20.00 -12.92
CA LEU A 12 -4.87 -18.93 -13.90
C LEU A 12 -3.56 -18.13 -13.83
N SER A 13 -3.02 -17.93 -12.63
CA SER A 13 -1.69 -17.32 -12.43
C SER A 13 -0.60 -18.16 -13.11
N THR A 14 -0.59 -19.47 -12.82
CA THR A 14 0.39 -20.40 -13.39
C THR A 14 0.29 -20.48 -14.91
N ALA A 15 -0.94 -20.53 -15.47
CA ALA A 15 -1.14 -20.53 -16.92
C ALA A 15 -0.62 -19.24 -17.58
N THR A 16 -0.83 -18.09 -16.95
CA THR A 16 -0.37 -16.79 -17.46
C THR A 16 1.16 -16.66 -17.40
N GLU A 17 1.79 -17.14 -16.33
CA GLU A 17 3.25 -17.22 -16.20
C GLU A 17 3.87 -18.05 -17.34
N ILE A 18 3.30 -19.23 -17.62
CA ILE A 18 3.77 -20.14 -18.67
C ILE A 18 3.68 -19.48 -20.06
N LEU A 19 2.59 -18.75 -20.35
CA LEU A 19 2.42 -18.04 -21.62
C LEU A 19 3.44 -16.90 -21.80
N LEU A 20 3.73 -16.15 -20.75
CA LEU A 20 4.70 -15.06 -20.80
C LEU A 20 6.13 -15.57 -20.99
N ARG A 21 6.49 -16.69 -20.32
CA ARG A 21 7.76 -17.38 -20.57
C ARG A 21 7.87 -17.89 -22.01
N LYS A 22 6.78 -18.46 -22.56
CA LYS A 22 6.71 -18.91 -23.96
C LYS A 22 6.88 -17.77 -24.97
N GLN A 23 6.47 -16.54 -24.62
CA GLN A 23 6.68 -15.33 -25.42
C GLN A 23 8.06 -14.68 -25.21
N GLY A 24 8.95 -15.27 -24.41
CA GLY A 24 10.26 -14.70 -24.07
C GLY A 24 10.19 -13.50 -23.11
N LYS A 25 9.02 -13.20 -22.53
CA LYS A 25 8.79 -12.09 -21.59
C LYS A 25 9.07 -12.55 -20.15
N ILE A 26 10.33 -12.91 -19.89
CA ILE A 26 10.79 -13.50 -18.63
C ILE A 26 10.54 -12.55 -17.44
N ASP A 27 10.77 -11.25 -17.61
CA ASP A 27 10.53 -10.23 -16.58
C ASP A 27 9.04 -10.14 -16.21
N SER A 28 8.15 -10.24 -17.20
CA SER A 28 6.71 -10.19 -16.99
C SER A 28 6.20 -11.45 -16.28
N ALA A 29 6.79 -12.61 -16.57
CA ALA A 29 6.47 -13.86 -15.89
C ALA A 29 6.92 -13.85 -14.42
N ALA A 30 8.12 -13.31 -14.13
CA ALA A 30 8.63 -13.16 -12.77
C ALA A 30 7.70 -12.27 -11.92
N ILE A 31 7.23 -11.16 -12.50
CA ILE A 31 6.30 -10.23 -11.85
C ILE A 31 4.94 -10.89 -11.55
N ILE A 32 4.40 -11.71 -12.46
CA ILE A 32 3.12 -12.43 -12.24
C ILE A 32 3.23 -13.41 -11.08
N LYS A 33 4.34 -14.16 -11.03
CA LYS A 33 4.62 -15.12 -9.94
C LYS A 33 4.75 -14.43 -8.58
N GLU A 34 5.38 -13.26 -8.55
CA GLU A 34 5.53 -12.44 -7.35
C GLU A 34 4.20 -11.78 -6.91
N LEU A 35 3.30 -11.50 -7.86
CA LEU A 35 1.97 -10.92 -7.60
C LEU A 35 0.92 -11.96 -7.20
N SER A 36 1.01 -13.21 -7.65
CA SER A 36 0.07 -14.25 -7.19
C SER A 36 0.28 -14.62 -5.72
N ALA A 37 1.45 -14.29 -5.18
CA ALA A 37 1.79 -14.50 -3.78
C ALA A 37 1.44 -13.29 -2.87
N ALA A 38 1.11 -12.10 -3.41
CA ALA A 38 1.00 -10.87 -2.61
C ALA A 38 0.04 -9.79 -3.17
N SER A 39 -0.47 -8.93 -2.27
CA SER A 39 -1.37 -7.82 -2.63
C SER A 39 -0.66 -6.82 -3.57
N PRO A 40 -1.16 -6.54 -4.78
CA PRO A 40 -0.36 -6.02 -5.90
C PRO A 40 0.35 -4.68 -5.73
N ASN A 41 0.03 -3.89 -4.70
CA ASN A 41 0.43 -2.48 -4.61
C ASN A 41 1.20 -2.08 -3.34
N ARG A 42 1.30 -2.94 -2.33
CA ARG A 42 2.07 -2.60 -1.11
C ARG A 42 3.35 -3.42 -0.97
N ASP A 43 3.33 -4.67 -1.39
CA ASP A 43 4.42 -5.60 -1.04
C ASP A 43 5.49 -5.70 -2.13
N ASN A 44 5.17 -5.37 -3.39
CA ASN A 44 6.06 -5.61 -4.54
C ASN A 44 6.77 -4.34 -5.07
N GLY A 45 6.62 -3.18 -4.41
CA GLY A 45 7.35 -1.96 -4.77
C GLY A 45 7.10 -1.41 -6.19
N LEU A 46 5.98 -1.74 -6.83
CA LEU A 46 5.71 -1.37 -8.22
C LEU A 46 5.49 0.14 -8.40
N SER A 47 6.14 0.69 -9.43
CA SER A 47 5.85 2.04 -9.92
C SER A 47 4.52 2.11 -10.67
N THR A 48 3.91 3.30 -10.73
CA THR A 48 2.69 3.56 -11.51
C THR A 48 2.80 3.12 -12.97
N ARG A 49 3.97 3.34 -13.60
CA ARG A 49 4.22 2.93 -14.98
C ARG A 49 4.22 1.41 -15.14
N GLN A 50 4.85 0.69 -14.21
CA GLN A 50 4.85 -0.78 -14.22
C GLN A 50 3.43 -1.32 -14.02
N TYR A 51 2.66 -0.75 -13.09
CA TYR A 51 1.26 -1.11 -12.88
C TYR A 51 0.43 -0.99 -14.16
N HIS A 52 0.54 0.14 -14.87
CA HIS A 52 -0.17 0.34 -16.13
C HIS A 52 0.19 -0.69 -17.20
N ARG A 53 1.48 -1.02 -17.35
CA ARG A 53 1.95 -2.03 -18.31
C ARG A 53 1.39 -3.42 -18.00
N ILE A 54 1.39 -3.81 -16.73
CA ILE A 54 0.88 -5.12 -16.29
C ILE A 54 -0.62 -5.20 -16.55
N ARG A 55 -1.36 -4.13 -16.21
CA ARG A 55 -2.80 -4.05 -16.44
C ARG A 55 -3.14 -4.13 -17.94
N GLU A 56 -2.43 -3.40 -18.79
CA GLU A 56 -2.60 -3.44 -20.25
C GLU A 56 -2.36 -4.85 -20.80
N GLN A 57 -1.31 -5.54 -20.33
CA GLN A 57 -1.05 -6.93 -20.71
C GLN A 57 -2.16 -7.88 -20.27
N ALA A 58 -2.71 -7.72 -19.07
CA ALA A 58 -3.84 -8.52 -18.59
C ALA A 58 -5.11 -8.24 -19.40
N GLU A 59 -5.39 -6.98 -19.73
CA GLU A 59 -6.53 -6.58 -20.56
C GLU A 59 -6.43 -7.16 -21.98
N ASN A 60 -5.23 -7.23 -22.56
CA ASN A 60 -4.99 -7.89 -23.85
C ASN A 60 -5.27 -9.41 -23.82
N LEU A 61 -5.21 -10.03 -22.64
CA LEU A 61 -5.60 -11.42 -22.41
C LEU A 61 -7.08 -11.55 -22.01
N ASN A 62 -7.86 -10.48 -22.17
CA ASN A 62 -9.25 -10.36 -21.73
C ASN A 62 -9.46 -10.63 -20.23
N ASN A 63 -8.43 -10.37 -19.42
CA ASN A 63 -8.43 -10.53 -17.97
C ASN A 63 -8.54 -9.17 -17.27
N LYS A 64 -9.65 -8.95 -16.54
CA LYS A 64 -9.97 -7.68 -15.85
C LYS A 64 -9.63 -7.71 -14.35
N PHE A 65 -8.67 -8.52 -13.94
CA PHE A 65 -8.27 -8.66 -12.53
C PHE A 65 -7.77 -7.34 -11.91
N TYR A 66 -7.01 -6.54 -12.67
CA TYR A 66 -6.41 -5.31 -12.16
C TYR A 66 -7.35 -4.10 -12.30
N PRO A 67 -7.70 -3.43 -11.20
CA PRO A 67 -8.55 -2.25 -11.28
C PRO A 67 -7.86 -1.09 -12.01
N PRO A 68 -8.62 -0.11 -12.54
CA PRO A 68 -8.04 1.13 -13.02
C PRO A 68 -7.23 1.85 -11.94
N TYR A 69 -6.13 2.51 -12.33
CA TYR A 69 -5.23 3.18 -11.38
C TYR A 69 -5.93 4.28 -10.55
N HIS A 70 -6.95 4.95 -11.10
CA HIS A 70 -7.71 5.93 -10.33
C HIS A 70 -8.39 5.29 -9.11
N LYS A 71 -8.91 4.06 -9.22
CA LYS A 71 -9.46 3.32 -8.07
C LYS A 71 -8.40 3.01 -7.03
N VAL A 72 -7.20 2.65 -7.45
CA VAL A 72 -6.06 2.45 -6.54
C VAL A 72 -5.73 3.76 -5.81
N LYS A 73 -5.71 4.88 -6.54
CA LYS A 73 -5.45 6.21 -5.98
C LYS A 73 -6.54 6.60 -4.98
N ASP A 74 -7.81 6.41 -5.32
CA ASP A 74 -8.95 6.67 -4.44
C ASP A 74 -8.86 5.82 -3.16
N SER A 75 -8.57 4.53 -3.30
CA SER A 75 -8.31 3.64 -2.17
C SER A 75 -7.16 4.13 -1.31
N LYS A 76 -6.03 4.55 -1.89
CA LYS A 76 -4.90 5.12 -1.11
C LYS A 76 -5.31 6.38 -0.35
N GLN A 77 -6.13 7.24 -0.98
CA GLN A 77 -6.59 8.48 -0.37
C GLN A 77 -7.41 8.24 0.90
N LEU A 78 -8.24 7.19 0.93
CA LEU A 78 -9.00 6.79 2.12
C LEU A 78 -8.12 6.35 3.30
N TYR A 79 -6.84 6.07 3.06
CA TYR A 79 -5.90 5.55 4.05
C TYR A 79 -4.96 6.63 4.56
N TYR A 80 -4.96 7.82 3.93
CA TYR A 80 -4.15 8.94 4.39
C TYR A 80 -4.92 9.75 5.43
N PRO A 81 -4.33 9.99 6.61
CA PRO A 81 -4.97 10.81 7.62
C PRO A 81 -5.17 12.24 7.12
N HIS A 82 -6.27 12.86 7.53
CA HIS A 82 -6.58 14.25 7.20
C HIS A 82 -5.74 15.23 8.07
N GLY A 83 -5.62 16.48 7.64
CA GLY A 83 -4.96 17.53 8.42
C GLY A 83 -3.42 17.49 8.40
N THR A 84 -2.81 16.75 7.47
CA THR A 84 -1.35 16.81 7.25
C THR A 84 -0.94 18.17 6.72
N SER A 85 -0.03 18.85 7.43
CA SER A 85 0.63 20.05 6.93
C SER A 85 1.92 19.64 6.24
N VAL A 86 2.07 19.96 4.96
CA VAL A 86 3.27 19.64 4.18
C VAL A 86 3.90 20.93 3.70
N THR A 87 5.17 21.13 4.06
CA THR A 87 6.02 22.21 3.61
C THR A 87 7.15 21.66 2.74
N GLU A 88 8.01 22.52 2.19
CA GLU A 88 9.18 22.09 1.42
C GLU A 88 10.17 21.24 2.25
N THR A 89 10.17 21.40 3.58
CA THR A 89 11.18 20.82 4.47
C THR A 89 10.63 19.94 5.59
N SER A 90 9.32 19.97 5.84
CA SER A 90 8.69 19.14 6.88
C SER A 90 7.31 18.69 6.45
N ALA A 91 6.87 17.57 7.02
CA ALA A 91 5.49 17.13 6.99
C ALA A 91 5.08 16.81 8.43
N GLU A 92 4.03 17.44 8.91
CA GLU A 92 3.62 17.41 10.31
C GLU A 92 2.13 17.10 10.44
N MET A 93 1.78 16.41 11.53
CA MET A 93 0.43 15.99 11.86
C MET A 93 0.25 15.96 13.38
N THR A 94 -0.96 16.26 13.86
CA THR A 94 -1.26 16.11 15.29
C THR A 94 -1.33 14.64 15.68
N VAL A 95 -0.77 14.29 16.84
CA VAL A 95 -0.79 12.91 17.36
C VAL A 95 -2.23 12.42 17.49
N GLN A 96 -3.15 13.27 17.96
CA GLN A 96 -4.56 12.91 18.11
C GLN A 96 -5.18 12.48 16.77
N THR A 97 -4.97 13.26 15.70
CA THR A 97 -5.50 12.91 14.37
C THR A 97 -4.95 11.59 13.86
N LEU A 98 -3.67 11.31 14.13
CA LEU A 98 -3.04 10.04 13.75
C LEU A 98 -3.63 8.86 14.54
N VAL A 99 -3.81 9.01 15.85
CA VAL A 99 -4.42 7.99 16.73
C VAL A 99 -5.86 7.73 16.32
N ASP A 100 -6.69 8.76 16.18
CA ASP A 100 -8.10 8.64 15.79
C ASP A 100 -8.25 7.94 14.45
N HIS A 101 -7.44 8.34 13.46
CA HIS A 101 -7.44 7.72 12.15
C HIS A 101 -7.01 6.24 12.23
N THR A 102 -5.98 5.91 13.01
CA THR A 102 -5.48 4.54 13.18
C THR A 102 -6.51 3.66 13.89
N VAL A 103 -7.12 4.14 14.97
CA VAL A 103 -8.17 3.43 15.70
C VAL A 103 -9.38 3.20 14.81
N SER A 104 -9.85 4.24 14.11
CA SER A 104 -10.94 4.13 13.14
C SER A 104 -10.64 3.02 12.11
N ARG A 105 -9.43 2.97 11.56
CA ARG A 105 -8.99 1.94 10.61
C ARG A 105 -9.01 0.53 11.21
N ILE A 106 -8.55 0.36 12.44
CA ILE A 106 -8.57 -0.93 13.15
C ILE A 106 -10.02 -1.39 13.37
N CYS A 107 -10.91 -0.48 13.75
CA CYS A 107 -12.33 -0.75 13.93
C CYS A 107 -13.07 -1.10 12.62
N HIS A 108 -12.47 -0.91 11.44
CA HIS A 108 -13.04 -1.33 10.16
C HIS A 108 -12.59 -2.73 9.71
N ILE A 109 -11.70 -3.40 10.46
CA ILE A 109 -11.26 -4.76 10.15
C ILE A 109 -12.34 -5.74 10.59
N GLU A 110 -12.85 -6.59 9.69
CA GLU A 110 -13.96 -7.52 9.95
C GLU A 110 -13.76 -8.34 11.23
N PHE A 111 -12.58 -8.95 11.38
CA PHE A 111 -12.22 -9.71 12.58
C PHE A 111 -12.33 -8.89 13.88
N VAL A 112 -11.91 -7.62 13.84
CA VAL A 112 -11.98 -6.71 14.99
C VAL A 112 -13.42 -6.29 15.27
N ILE A 113 -14.21 -6.00 14.23
CA ILE A 113 -15.64 -5.67 14.33
C ILE A 113 -16.38 -6.81 15.02
N GLU A 114 -16.14 -8.06 14.61
CA GLU A 114 -16.76 -9.23 15.21
C GLU A 114 -16.42 -9.35 16.69
N LYS A 115 -15.14 -9.17 17.07
CA LYS A 115 -14.71 -9.19 18.47
C LYS A 115 -15.35 -8.07 19.30
N ILE A 116 -15.45 -6.86 18.73
CA ILE A 116 -16.12 -5.73 19.38
C ILE A 116 -17.60 -6.02 19.58
N ARG A 117 -18.30 -6.52 18.55
CA ARG A 117 -19.74 -6.87 18.62
C ARG A 117 -20.06 -7.97 19.62
N LEU A 118 -19.16 -8.93 19.79
CA LEU A 118 -19.32 -10.03 20.75
C LEU A 118 -18.99 -9.60 22.19
N SER A 119 -18.36 -8.44 22.38
CA SER A 119 -18.02 -7.95 23.70
C SER A 119 -19.22 -7.29 24.37
N THR A 120 -19.32 -7.44 25.69
CA THR A 120 -20.31 -6.76 26.54
C THR A 120 -19.85 -5.36 26.99
N ASN A 121 -18.61 -4.98 26.66
CA ASN A 121 -18.00 -3.73 27.10
C ASN A 121 -18.28 -2.61 26.09
N ALA A 122 -18.71 -1.46 26.59
CA ALA A 122 -18.92 -0.26 25.76
C ALA A 122 -17.63 0.56 25.54
N THR A 123 -16.55 0.24 26.28
CA THR A 123 -15.31 1.01 26.27
C THR A 123 -14.11 0.10 26.05
N PHE A 124 -13.20 0.54 25.18
CA PHE A 124 -11.94 -0.15 24.90
C PHE A 124 -10.78 0.80 25.16
N GLU A 125 -9.71 0.26 25.71
CA GLU A 125 -8.46 0.97 25.90
C GLU A 125 -7.48 0.58 24.79
N VAL A 126 -6.84 1.57 24.17
CA VAL A 126 -5.82 1.37 23.15
C VAL A 126 -4.48 1.82 23.72
N ILE A 127 -3.57 0.87 23.92
CA ILE A 127 -2.20 1.13 24.38
C ILE A 127 -1.28 1.12 23.15
N MET A 128 -0.66 2.26 22.85
CA MET A 128 0.23 2.45 21.69
C MET A 128 1.65 2.77 22.14
N LYS A 129 2.64 2.40 21.32
CA LYS A 129 4.05 2.72 21.55
C LYS A 129 4.55 3.59 20.40
N TRP A 130 5.15 4.74 20.71
CA TRP A 130 5.71 5.63 19.70
C TRP A 130 7.23 5.79 19.84
N GLY A 131 7.87 6.33 18.81
CA GLY A 131 9.30 6.64 18.79
C GLY A 131 9.68 7.61 17.67
N CYS A 132 10.92 8.09 17.69
CA CYS A 132 11.47 8.96 16.65
C CYS A 132 12.91 8.53 16.36
N ASP A 133 13.25 8.40 15.08
CA ASP A 133 14.60 8.02 14.64
C ASP A 133 15.06 8.88 13.45
N GLY A 134 16.38 9.00 13.29
CA GLY A 134 17.02 9.80 12.25
C GLY A 134 17.92 8.95 11.35
N TYR A 135 17.93 9.23 10.05
CA TYR A 135 18.82 8.57 9.10
C TYR A 135 19.41 9.54 8.07
N GLU A 136 20.56 9.17 7.51
CA GLU A 136 21.23 9.96 6.48
C GLU A 136 20.59 9.73 5.11
N GLN A 137 20.43 10.82 4.35
CA GLN A 137 19.78 10.78 3.03
C GLN A 137 20.65 11.38 1.92
N ASN A 138 20.40 10.91 0.70
CA ASN A 138 20.99 11.45 -0.52
C ASN A 138 20.52 12.89 -0.75
N ARG A 139 21.46 13.77 -1.11
CA ARG A 139 21.16 15.18 -1.39
C ARG A 139 20.44 15.33 -2.73
N CYS A 140 19.25 15.94 -2.70
CA CYS A 140 18.57 16.41 -3.89
C CYS A 140 19.11 17.78 -4.33
N LYS A 141 19.19 18.05 -5.64
CA LYS A 141 19.59 19.36 -6.20
C LYS A 141 18.44 20.39 -6.18
N GLN A 142 17.56 20.31 -5.19
CA GLN A 142 16.41 21.20 -5.05
C GLN A 142 16.88 22.58 -4.55
N LYS A 143 16.41 23.66 -5.18
CA LYS A 143 16.67 25.03 -4.72
C LYS A 143 15.69 25.37 -3.61
N PHE A 144 16.19 25.59 -2.40
CA PHE A 144 15.38 26.04 -1.26
C PHE A 144 15.44 27.56 -1.13
N LEU A 145 14.34 28.18 -0.66
CA LEU A 145 14.27 29.62 -0.38
C LEU A 145 15.25 30.06 0.73
N ARG A 146 15.68 29.13 1.60
CA ARG A 146 16.75 29.32 2.60
C ARG A 146 17.85 28.30 2.37
N LYS A 147 19.11 28.65 2.68
CA LYS A 147 20.27 27.73 2.63
C LYS A 147 20.12 26.63 3.70
N PHE A 148 19.29 25.64 3.44
CA PHE A 148 19.24 24.39 4.18
C PHE A 148 19.80 23.28 3.30
N SER A 149 20.79 22.55 3.82
CA SER A 149 21.18 21.26 3.27
C SER A 149 20.52 20.18 4.11
N VAL A 150 19.46 19.54 3.59
CA VAL A 150 18.86 18.38 4.25
C VAL A 150 19.78 17.18 4.01
N THR A 151 20.57 16.81 5.01
CA THR A 151 21.39 15.59 5.02
C THR A 151 20.85 14.51 5.95
N LYS A 152 19.90 14.87 6.82
CA LYS A 152 19.28 13.98 7.79
C LYS A 152 17.76 14.08 7.68
N ALA A 153 17.10 12.93 7.59
CA ALA A 153 15.65 12.84 7.71
C ALA A 153 15.31 12.28 9.08
N PHE A 154 14.30 12.88 9.73
CA PHE A 154 13.74 12.39 10.97
C PHE A 154 12.32 11.93 10.73
N SER A 155 11.96 10.78 11.30
CA SER A 155 10.62 10.22 11.20
C SER A 155 10.15 9.80 12.58
N ALA A 156 8.97 10.28 12.96
CA ALA A 156 8.25 9.80 14.13
C ALA A 156 7.29 8.68 13.71
N PHE A 157 7.25 7.61 14.50
CA PHE A 157 6.39 6.44 14.27
C PHE A 157 5.51 6.23 15.51
N VAL A 158 4.27 5.82 15.29
CA VAL A 158 3.29 5.41 16.31
C VAL A 158 2.94 3.94 16.11
#